data_AF-A0A0F0CQT1-F1
#
_entry.id   AF-A0A0F0CQT1-F1
#
_cell.length_a   1.000
_cell.length_b   1.000
_cell.length_c   1.000
_cell.angle_alpha   90.00
_cell.angle_beta   90.00
_cell.angle_gamma   90.00
#
_symmetry.space_group_name_H-M   'P 1'
#
loop_
_entity.id
_entity.type
_entity.pdbx_description
1 polymer ?
#
loop_
_entity_poly.entity_id
_entity_poly.type
_entity_poly.pdbx_seq_one_letter_code
_entity_poly.pdbx_strand_id
1 'polypeptide(L)'
;MTKRKKFRQRRDFKKLEERRMKAGKMFSVGTRQSDVARKLNVSTPSVARWHAAWKKGGTNSLKGAGRAGRKPRITKKTIIASRQSSA
;
A
#
# COMPACT_ATOMS: atom_id res chain seq x y z
N MET A 1 23.55 -27.12 2.59
CA MET A 1 23.46 -25.76 1.98
C MET A 1 22.00 -25.46 1.62
N THR A 2 21.23 -24.75 2.45
CA THR A 2 19.84 -24.38 2.16
C THR A 2 19.67 -22.85 2.13
N LYS A 3 19.37 -22.31 0.96
CA LYS A 3 19.23 -20.86 0.74
C LYS A 3 17.90 -20.39 1.38
N ARG A 4 17.98 -19.84 2.59
CA ARG A 4 16.82 -19.31 3.33
C ARG A 4 16.15 -18.19 2.52
N LYS A 5 14.95 -18.44 2.00
CA LYS A 5 14.19 -17.51 1.16
C LYS A 5 13.85 -16.25 1.95
N LYS A 6 14.46 -15.12 1.58
CA LYS A 6 14.29 -13.80 2.21
C LYS A 6 12.81 -13.40 2.14
N PHE A 7 12.07 -13.43 3.26
CA PHE A 7 10.71 -12.90 3.31
C PHE A 7 10.75 -11.43 2.88
N ARG A 8 10.01 -11.07 1.82
CA ARG A 8 9.94 -9.68 1.32
C ARG A 8 9.52 -8.79 2.49
N GLN A 9 10.36 -7.81 2.82
CA GLN A 9 10.09 -6.77 3.82
C GLN A 9 8.61 -6.36 3.76
N ARG A 10 7.89 -6.47 4.89
CA ARG A 10 6.49 -6.02 4.98
C ARG A 10 6.49 -4.56 4.55
N ARG A 11 5.90 -4.26 3.39
CA ARG A 11 5.80 -2.88 2.91
C ARG A 11 5.07 -2.09 4.00
N ASP A 12 5.68 -1.02 4.51
CA ASP A 12 5.07 -0.13 5.50
C ASP A 12 3.86 0.57 4.87
N PHE A 13 2.69 -0.08 4.93
CA PHE A 13 1.46 0.42 4.34
C PHE A 13 1.03 1.75 4.95
N LYS A 14 1.26 1.94 6.25
CA LYS A 14 1.00 3.18 6.96
C LYS A 14 1.81 4.35 6.38
N LYS A 15 3.13 4.17 6.19
CA LYS A 15 3.99 5.20 5.57
C LYS A 15 3.65 5.46 4.10
N LEU A 16 3.12 4.47 3.39
CA LEU A 16 2.66 4.64 2.01
C LEU A 16 1.35 5.43 1.96
N GLU A 17 0.44 5.15 2.88
CA GLU A 17 -0.82 5.88 3.03
C GLU A 17 -0.59 7.33 3.44
N GLU A 18 0.29 7.59 4.41
CA GLU A 18 0.69 8.96 4.79
C GLU A 18 1.21 9.75 3.59
N ARG A 19 2.04 9.12 2.74
CA ARG A 19 2.53 9.76 1.50
C ARG A 19 1.41 10.04 0.51
N ARG A 20 0.46 9.11 0.32
CA ARG A 20 -0.72 9.33 -0.53
C ARG A 20 -1.59 10.47 -0.01
N MET A 21 -1.82 10.54 1.29
CA MET A 21 -2.62 11.62 1.89
C MET A 21 -1.93 12.98 1.73
N LYS A 22 -0.60 13.05 1.89
CA LYS A 22 0.17 14.26 1.59
C LYS A 22 0.05 14.64 0.10
N ALA A 23 0.13 13.68 -0.82
CA ALA A 23 -0.06 13.93 -2.25
C ALA A 23 -1.46 14.49 -2.56
N GLY A 24 -2.51 13.94 -1.94
CA GLY A 24 -3.88 14.45 -2.10
C GLY A 24 -4.05 15.89 -1.67
N LYS A 25 -3.41 16.29 -0.55
CA LYS A 25 -3.37 17.70 -0.11
C LYS A 25 -2.62 18.60 -1.09
N MET A 26 -1.56 18.10 -1.72
CA MET A 26 -0.82 18.85 -2.73
C MET A 26 -1.63 19.00 -4.03
N PHE A 27 -2.37 17.97 -4.43
CA PHE A 27 -3.27 18.05 -5.58
C PHE A 27 -4.43 19.02 -5.35
N SER A 28 -4.99 19.08 -4.14
CA SER A 28 -6.06 20.03 -3.83
C SER A 28 -5.63 21.50 -3.91
N VAL A 29 -4.33 21.79 -3.74
CA VAL A 29 -3.78 23.14 -3.93
C VAL A 29 -3.21 23.36 -5.34
N GLY A 30 -3.43 22.43 -6.28
CA GLY A 30 -3.00 22.56 -7.68
C GLY A 30 -1.52 22.23 -7.94
N THR A 31 -0.83 21.54 -7.03
CA THR A 31 0.59 21.20 -7.21
C THR A 31 0.78 20.21 -8.38
N ARG A 32 1.81 20.44 -9.20
CA ARG A 32 2.14 19.60 -10.35
C ARG A 32 2.67 18.23 -9.91
N GLN A 33 2.35 17.18 -10.66
CA GLN A 33 2.72 15.79 -10.32
C GLN A 33 4.23 15.57 -10.20
N SER A 34 5.04 16.26 -11.00
CA SER A 34 6.51 16.24 -10.93
C SER A 34 7.04 16.74 -9.59
N ASP A 35 6.45 17.81 -9.06
CA ASP A 35 6.88 18.41 -7.80
C ASP A 35 6.42 17.56 -6.62
N VAL A 36 5.23 16.98 -6.70
CA VAL A 36 4.77 15.97 -5.74
C VAL A 36 5.70 14.76 -5.69
N ALA A 37 6.19 14.28 -6.85
CA ALA A 37 7.12 13.16 -6.93
C ALA A 37 8.44 13.46 -6.23
N ARG A 38 9.03 14.64 -6.51
CA ARG A 38 10.27 15.12 -5.87
C ARG A 38 10.08 15.31 -4.36
N LYS A 39 9.01 15.99 -3.95
CA LYS A 39 8.74 16.33 -2.53
C LYS A 39 8.42 15.11 -1.66
N LEU A 40 7.83 14.07 -2.24
CA LEU A 40 7.51 12.82 -1.53
C LEU A 40 8.52 11.70 -1.76
N ASN A 41 9.57 11.96 -2.55
CA ASN A 41 10.60 11.00 -2.96
C ASN A 41 9.99 9.67 -3.47
N VAL A 42 9.04 9.78 -4.40
CA VAL A 42 8.33 8.65 -5.03
C VAL A 42 8.43 8.75 -6.53
N SER A 43 8.30 7.61 -7.22
CA SER A 43 8.35 7.58 -8.67
C SER A 43 7.14 8.28 -9.31
N THR A 44 7.38 9.00 -10.41
CA THR A 44 6.36 9.71 -11.19
C THR A 44 5.17 8.81 -11.58
N PRO A 45 5.35 7.55 -12.02
CA PRO A 45 4.23 6.66 -12.33
C PRO A 45 3.32 6.38 -11.12
N SER A 46 3.88 6.34 -9.91
CA SER A 46 3.09 6.19 -8.68
C SER A 46 2.21 7.41 -8.43
N VAL A 47 2.77 8.60 -8.63
CA VAL A 47 2.06 9.88 -8.48
C VAL A 47 0.95 10.02 -9.53
N ALA A 48 1.22 9.64 -10.79
CA ALA A 48 0.19 9.66 -11.84
C ALA A 48 -1.01 8.77 -11.49
N ARG A 49 -0.76 7.57 -10.94
CA ARG A 49 -1.83 6.68 -10.45
C ARG A 49 -2.61 7.29 -9.29
N TRP A 50 -1.94 7.97 -8.37
CA TRP A 50 -2.61 8.67 -7.26
C TRP A 50 -3.45 9.84 -7.78
N HIS A 51 -2.91 10.64 -8.68
CA HIS A 51 -3.63 11.76 -9.28
C HIS A 51 -4.88 11.29 -10.05
N ALA A 52 -4.80 10.19 -10.79
CA ALA A 52 -5.96 9.61 -11.47
C ALA A 52 -7.04 9.12 -10.50
N ALA A 53 -6.65 8.50 -9.38
CA ALA A 53 -7.60 8.11 -8.32
C ALA A 53 -8.22 9.36 -7.66
N TRP A 54 -7.38 10.34 -7.31
CA TRP A 54 -7.79 11.60 -6.70
C TRP A 54 -8.76 12.38 -7.58
N LYS A 55 -8.57 12.42 -8.90
CA LYS A 55 -9.51 13.05 -9.83
C LYS A 55 -10.90 12.39 -9.80
N LYS A 56 -10.99 11.09 -9.48
CA LYS A 56 -12.25 10.34 -9.44
C LYS A 56 -13.01 10.46 -8.12
N GLY A 57 -12.32 10.66 -6.99
CA GLY A 57 -12.95 10.62 -5.66
C GLY A 57 -12.26 11.46 -4.58
N GLY A 58 -11.50 12.47 -4.99
CA GLY A 58 -10.78 13.39 -4.12
C GLY A 58 -9.77 12.70 -3.20
N THR A 59 -9.42 13.36 -2.11
CA THR A 59 -8.42 12.86 -1.14
C THR A 59 -8.85 11.57 -0.45
N ASN A 60 -10.17 11.30 -0.34
CA ASN A 60 -10.68 10.06 0.24
C ASN A 60 -10.36 8.83 -0.61
N SER A 61 -10.32 8.97 -1.94
CA SER A 61 -9.95 7.88 -2.86
C SER A 61 -8.50 7.40 -2.72
N LEU A 62 -7.65 8.19 -2.05
CA LEU A 62 -6.24 7.88 -1.83
C LEU A 62 -5.99 7.04 -0.57
N LYS A 63 -6.99 6.93 0.32
CA LYS A 63 -6.93 6.04 1.48
C LYS A 63 -6.67 4.62 1.01
N GLY A 64 -5.67 3.97 1.60
CA GLY A 64 -5.34 2.60 1.24
C GLY A 64 -6.46 1.66 1.68
N ALA A 65 -6.66 0.55 0.97
CA ALA A 65 -7.55 -0.53 1.43
C ALA A 65 -7.01 -1.26 2.70
N GLY A 66 -6.03 -0.68 3.41
CA GLY A 66 -5.32 -1.29 4.55
C GLY A 66 -4.45 -2.52 4.20
N ARG A 67 -4.57 -3.06 2.98
CA ARG A 67 -3.87 -4.27 2.52
C ARG A 67 -3.42 -4.12 1.08
N ALA A 68 -2.18 -4.52 0.78
CA ALA A 68 -1.77 -4.77 -0.59
C ALA A 68 -1.54 -6.27 -0.80
N GLY A 69 -2.01 -6.78 -1.94
CA GLY A 69 -1.81 -8.16 -2.37
C GLY A 69 -3.01 -9.08 -2.09
N ARG A 70 -2.87 -10.32 -2.56
CA ARG A 70 -3.89 -11.37 -2.45
C ARG A 70 -4.11 -11.75 -0.97
N LYS A 71 -5.36 -12.05 -0.59
CA LYS A 71 -5.70 -12.57 0.74
C LYS A 71 -4.83 -13.82 1.04
N PRO A 72 -4.32 -13.99 2.27
CA PRO A 72 -3.57 -15.18 2.64
C PRO A 72 -4.45 -16.43 2.47
N ARG A 73 -3.89 -17.50 1.88
CA ARG A 73 -4.61 -18.78 1.67
C ARG A 73 -4.93 -19.50 2.99
N ILE A 74 -4.14 -19.23 4.03
CA ILE A 74 -4.30 -19.83 5.36
C ILE A 74 -4.84 -18.74 6.29
N THR A 75 -5.99 -19.01 6.89
CA THR A 75 -6.61 -18.15 7.90
C THR A 75 -6.29 -18.67 9.30
N LYS A 76 -6.41 -17.83 10.34
CA LYS A 76 -6.23 -18.29 11.74
C LYS A 76 -7.12 -19.50 12.07
N LYS A 77 -8.33 -19.55 11.51
CA LYS A 77 -9.27 -20.67 11.63
C LYS A 77 -8.68 -21.99 11.12
N THR A 78 -7.97 -21.96 9.99
CA THR A 78 -7.30 -23.14 9.40
C THR A 78 -6.14 -23.63 10.25
N ILE A 79 -5.37 -22.72 10.87
CA ILE A 79 -4.22 -23.09 11.73
C ILE A 79 -4.70 -23.76 13.02
N ILE A 80 -5.81 -23.29 13.59
CA ILE A 80 -6.39 -23.87 14.81
C ILE A 80 -6.92 -25.28 14.51
N ALA A 81 -7.58 -25.47 13.37
CA ALA A 81 -8.13 -26.77 12.96
C ALA A 81 -7.06 -27.84 12.72
N SER A 82 -5.87 -27.50 12.21
CA SER A 82 -4.81 -28.48 11.96
C SER A 82 -4.06 -28.94 13.21
N ARG A 83 -4.33 -28.35 14.38
CA ARG A 83 -3.62 -28.65 15.65
C ARG A 83 -4.32 -29.72 16.49
N GLN A 84 -5.51 -30.16 16.11
CA GLN A 84 -6.29 -31.18 16.82
C GLN A 84 -6.26 -32.57 16.16
N SER A 85 -5.67 -32.71 14.96
CA SER A 85 -5.48 -34.00 14.29
C SER A 85 -4.10 -34.58 14.62
N SER A 86 -3.87 -34.89 15.89
CA SER A 86 -2.79 -35.76 16.37
C SER A 86 -3.24 -36.32 17.71
N ALA A 87 -4.12 -37.33 17.63
CA ALA A 87 -4.46 -38.27 18.68
C ALA A 87 -4.64 -39.63 17.99
#